data_AF-A0A350ET28-F1
#
_entry.id   AF-A0A350ET28-F1
#
_cell.length_a   1.000
_cell.length_b   1.000
_cell.length_c   1.000
_cell.angle_alpha   90.00
_cell.angle_beta   90.00
_cell.angle_gamma   90.00
#
_symmetry.space_group_name_H-M   'P 1'
#
loop_
_entity.id
_entity.type
_entity.pdbx_description
1 polymer ?
#
loop_
_entity_poly.entity_id
_entity_poly.type
_entity_poly.pdbx_seq_one_letter_code
_entity_poly.pdbx_strand_id
1 'polypeptide(L)'
;MKPLADCRLYAFVDAAYLRGRDPVELAHALCDGGADLIQYRAKNESADVTRRVAERLLPVTRAAGVPLVINDHWELACELGAPVCHLGQEDFFDAGLKRKSELGATSASSSTSRTSVSGPPLLGLSSHAPEQAKR
;
A
#
# COMPACT_ATOMS: atom_id res chain seq x y z
N MET A 1 0.76 -10.74 12.60
CA MET A 1 1.28 -9.41 12.20
C MET A 1 1.75 -8.68 13.44
N LYS A 2 2.94 -8.08 13.36
CA LYS A 2 3.48 -7.20 14.38
C LYS A 2 2.66 -5.90 14.45
N PRO A 3 2.41 -5.31 15.64
CA PRO A 3 1.82 -3.98 15.73
C PRO A 3 2.68 -2.94 14.99
N LEU A 4 2.06 -2.00 14.27
CA LEU A 4 2.81 -0.98 13.51
C LEU A 4 3.78 -0.17 14.37
N ALA A 5 3.43 0.08 15.65
CA ALA A 5 4.28 0.79 16.60
C ALA A 5 5.60 0.05 16.92
N ASP A 6 5.64 -1.27 16.71
CA ASP A 6 6.83 -2.10 16.95
C ASP A 6 7.61 -2.38 15.67
N CYS A 7 7.07 -2.04 14.49
CA CYS A 7 7.74 -2.21 13.20
C CYS A 7 8.99 -1.32 13.13
N ARG A 8 10.11 -1.90 12.65
CA ARG A 8 11.42 -1.25 12.56
C ARG A 8 11.98 -1.27 11.14
N LEU A 9 11.62 -2.27 10.33
CA LEU A 9 12.08 -2.38 8.94
C LEU A 9 10.90 -2.30 7.95
N TYR A 10 10.82 -1.19 7.22
CA TYR A 10 9.84 -0.99 6.16
C TYR A 10 10.55 -1.09 4.80
N ALA A 11 10.33 -2.21 4.11
CA ALA A 11 10.97 -2.53 2.84
C ALA A 11 10.08 -2.18 1.63
N PHE A 12 10.67 -2.18 0.44
CA PHE A 12 10.00 -1.82 -0.80
C PHE A 12 10.20 -2.91 -1.86
N VAL A 13 9.10 -3.29 -2.51
CA VAL A 13 9.09 -3.87 -3.85
C VAL A 13 8.78 -2.72 -4.80
N ASP A 14 9.81 -2.17 -5.44
CA ASP A 14 9.67 -1.04 -6.35
C ASP A 14 9.84 -1.51 -7.80
N ALA A 15 8.78 -1.32 -8.60
CA ALA A 15 8.73 -1.71 -10.00
C ALA A 15 9.88 -1.11 -10.82
N ALA A 16 10.35 0.09 -10.48
CA ALA A 16 11.46 0.75 -11.16
C ALA A 16 12.83 0.07 -10.92
N TYR A 17 12.96 -0.77 -9.88
CA TYR A 17 14.23 -1.36 -9.46
C TYR A 17 14.24 -2.89 -9.48
N LEU A 18 13.25 -3.53 -10.10
CA LEU A 18 13.20 -4.99 -10.20
C LEU A 18 14.33 -5.57 -11.05
N ARG A 19 14.72 -4.88 -12.14
CA ARG A 19 15.77 -5.33 -13.08
C ARG A 19 15.57 -6.77 -13.56
N GLY A 20 14.31 -7.13 -13.88
CA GLY A 20 13.93 -8.47 -14.35
C GLY A 20 13.66 -9.50 -13.26
N ARG A 21 13.85 -9.18 -11.97
CA ARG A 21 13.46 -10.06 -10.86
C ARG A 21 11.94 -10.13 -10.72
N ASP A 22 11.42 -11.30 -10.35
CA ASP A 22 9.99 -11.43 -10.03
C ASP A 22 9.67 -10.71 -8.71
N PRO A 23 8.69 -9.78 -8.69
CA PRO A 23 8.21 -9.16 -7.46
C PRO A 23 7.90 -10.13 -6.33
N VAL A 24 7.36 -11.31 -6.65
CA VAL A 24 6.99 -12.33 -5.66
C VAL A 24 8.21 -12.93 -4.98
N GLU A 25 9.23 -13.31 -5.75
CA GLU A 25 10.49 -13.81 -5.20
C GLU A 25 11.19 -12.76 -4.34
N LEU A 26 11.19 -11.49 -4.78
CA LEU A 26 11.72 -10.39 -4.00
C LEU A 26 10.96 -10.22 -2.67
N ALA A 27 9.62 -10.30 -2.70
CA ALA A 27 8.81 -10.21 -1.49
C ALA A 27 9.10 -11.35 -0.51
N HIS A 28 9.28 -12.58 -1.00
CA HIS A 28 9.74 -13.70 -0.17
C HIS A 28 11.08 -13.39 0.49
N ALA A 29 12.08 -12.96 -0.29
CA ALA A 29 13.40 -12.63 0.24
C ALA A 29 13.36 -11.48 1.27
N LEU A 30 12.47 -10.48 1.08
CA LEU A 30 12.27 -9.40 2.04
C LEU A 30 11.62 -9.90 3.33
N CYS A 31 10.62 -10.77 3.24
CA CYS A 31 10.01 -11.41 4.42
C CYS A 31 11.04 -12.23 5.20
N ASP A 32 11.80 -13.09 4.52
CA ASP A 32 12.85 -13.91 5.14
C ASP A 32 13.98 -13.06 5.72
N GLY A 33 14.25 -11.90 5.11
CA GLY A 33 15.20 -10.89 5.59
C GLY A 33 14.71 -10.08 6.80
N GLY A 34 13.49 -10.31 7.30
CA GLY A 34 12.96 -9.67 8.50
C GLY A 34 12.25 -8.33 8.26
N ALA A 35 11.73 -8.08 7.05
CA ALA A 35 10.87 -6.93 6.81
C ALA A 35 9.63 -6.97 7.70
N ASP A 36 9.35 -5.86 8.39
CA ASP A 36 8.15 -5.71 9.22
C ASP A 36 6.96 -5.15 8.41
N LEU A 37 7.23 -4.50 7.27
CA LEU A 37 6.26 -4.06 6.26
C LEU A 37 6.90 -4.14 4.87
N ILE A 38 6.08 -4.36 3.84
CA ILE A 38 6.52 -4.27 2.44
C ILE A 38 5.60 -3.32 1.68
N GLN A 39 6.15 -2.24 1.13
CA GLN A 39 5.43 -1.36 0.20
C GLN A 39 5.61 -1.84 -1.22
N TYR A 40 4.52 -2.01 -1.96
CA TYR A 40 4.56 -2.12 -3.41
C TYR A 40 4.42 -0.73 -4.03
N ARG A 41 5.48 -0.28 -4.71
CA ARG A 41 5.58 1.04 -5.34
C ARG A 41 5.73 0.88 -6.85
N ALA A 42 4.79 1.44 -7.61
CA ALA A 42 4.69 1.27 -9.06
C ALA A 42 4.29 2.59 -9.76
N LYS A 43 5.05 3.67 -9.51
CA LYS A 43 4.69 5.06 -9.87
C LYS A 43 4.46 5.33 -11.36
N ASN A 44 4.95 4.46 -12.25
CA ASN A 44 4.82 4.60 -13.70
C ASN A 44 4.06 3.44 -14.35
N GLU A 45 3.43 2.57 -13.56
CA GLU A 45 2.66 1.43 -14.05
C GLU A 45 1.17 1.77 -14.11
N SER A 46 0.43 1.12 -15.00
CA SER A 46 -1.02 1.27 -15.04
C SER A 46 -1.67 0.61 -13.83
N ALA A 47 -2.87 1.07 -13.44
CA ALA A 47 -3.62 0.48 -12.33
C ALA A 47 -3.86 -1.02 -12.51
N ASP A 48 -4.05 -1.50 -13.75
CA ASP A 48 -4.21 -2.92 -14.05
C ASP A 48 -2.94 -3.73 -13.82
N VAL A 49 -1.77 -3.18 -14.20
CA VAL A 49 -0.48 -3.83 -13.92
C VAL A 49 -0.23 -3.86 -12.42
N THR A 50 -0.47 -2.72 -11.74
CA THR A 50 -0.36 -2.61 -10.28
C THR A 50 -1.26 -3.63 -9.59
N ARG A 51 -2.52 -3.77 -10.03
CA ARG A 51 -3.47 -4.77 -9.50
C ARG A 51 -2.92 -6.18 -9.62
N ARG A 52 -2.51 -6.60 -10.82
CA ARG A 52 -2.04 -7.98 -11.09
C ARG A 52 -0.85 -8.34 -10.21
N VAL A 53 0.09 -7.41 -10.00
CA VAL A 53 1.24 -7.65 -9.11
C VAL A 53 0.81 -7.65 -7.64
N ALA A 54 -0.03 -6.70 -7.21
CA ALA A 54 -0.52 -6.64 -5.83
C ALA A 54 -1.31 -7.91 -5.43
N GLU A 55 -2.14 -8.45 -6.33
CA GLU A 55 -2.86 -9.73 -6.13
C GLU A 55 -1.90 -10.90 -5.89
N ARG A 56 -0.72 -10.91 -6.53
CA ARG A 56 0.32 -11.92 -6.32
C ARG A 56 1.11 -11.69 -5.03
N LEU A 57 1.33 -10.44 -4.64
CA LEU A 57 2.08 -10.08 -3.42
C LEU A 57 1.28 -10.30 -2.12
N LEU A 58 -0.04 -10.08 -2.16
CA LEU A 58 -0.92 -10.22 -1.00
C LEU A 58 -0.85 -11.60 -0.32
N PRO A 59 -0.96 -12.75 -1.01
CA PRO A 59 -0.88 -14.06 -0.36
C PRO A 59 0.49 -14.29 0.29
N VAL A 60 1.58 -13.87 -0.37
CA VAL A 60 2.97 -14.00 0.13
C VAL A 60 3.15 -13.25 1.44
N THR A 61 2.81 -11.97 1.42
CA THR A 61 2.96 -11.06 2.57
C THR A 61 2.04 -11.47 3.73
N ARG A 62 0.78 -11.85 3.43
CA ARG A 62 -0.16 -12.39 4.44
C ARG A 62 0.35 -13.67 5.09
N ALA A 63 0.87 -14.62 4.31
CA ALA A 63 1.42 -15.87 4.84
C ALA A 63 2.61 -15.64 5.77
N ALA A 64 3.46 -14.65 5.45
CA ALA A 64 4.59 -14.25 6.28
C ALA A 64 4.20 -13.37 7.49
N GLY A 65 2.94 -12.93 7.59
CA GLY A 65 2.51 -12.01 8.63
C GLY A 65 3.12 -10.61 8.52
N VAL A 66 3.57 -10.23 7.32
CA VAL A 66 4.12 -8.92 6.97
C VAL A 66 3.06 -8.17 6.17
N PRO A 67 2.54 -7.01 6.62
CA PRO A 67 1.52 -6.28 5.86
C PRO A 67 2.08 -5.75 4.54
N LEU A 68 1.30 -5.96 3.48
CA LEU A 68 1.50 -5.25 2.21
C LEU A 68 0.94 -3.81 2.34
N VAL A 69 1.72 -2.86 1.83
CA VAL A 69 1.30 -1.47 1.67
C VAL A 69 1.22 -1.13 0.18
N ILE A 70 0.05 -0.71 -0.30
CA ILE A 70 -0.14 -0.29 -1.69
C ILE A 70 0.09 1.22 -1.79
N ASN A 71 1.04 1.65 -2.62
CA ASN A 71 1.38 3.06 -2.82
C ASN A 71 0.42 3.74 -3.82
N ASP A 72 0.02 4.98 -3.54
CA ASP A 72 -0.75 5.93 -4.35
C ASP A 72 -2.16 5.48 -4.82
N HIS A 73 -2.52 4.20 -4.71
CA HIS A 73 -3.78 3.65 -5.20
C HIS A 73 -4.75 3.28 -4.07
N TRP A 74 -5.44 4.27 -3.50
CA TRP A 74 -6.39 4.09 -2.38
C TRP A 74 -7.55 3.14 -2.71
N GLU A 75 -8.23 3.33 -3.83
CA GLU A 75 -9.36 2.50 -4.27
C GLU A 75 -8.92 1.06 -4.49
N LEU A 76 -7.77 0.86 -5.15
CA LEU A 76 -7.20 -0.47 -5.36
C LEU A 76 -6.88 -1.17 -4.03
N ALA A 77 -6.33 -0.45 -3.05
CA ALA A 77 -6.07 -0.99 -1.72
C ALA A 77 -7.35 -1.43 -1.00
N CYS A 78 -8.43 -0.64 -1.13
CA CYS A 78 -9.74 -1.00 -0.60
C CYS A 78 -10.29 -2.26 -1.27
N GLU A 79 -10.25 -2.33 -2.61
CA GLU A 79 -10.80 -3.45 -3.38
C GLU A 79 -10.06 -4.77 -3.12
N LEU A 80 -8.73 -4.72 -3.01
CA LEU A 80 -7.90 -5.90 -2.77
C LEU A 80 -7.83 -6.31 -1.29
N GLY A 81 -8.42 -5.50 -0.39
CA GLY A 81 -8.31 -5.70 1.06
C GLY A 81 -6.87 -5.65 1.54
N ALA A 82 -6.06 -4.74 0.99
CA ALA A 82 -4.71 -4.50 1.48
C ALA A 82 -4.76 -3.91 2.91
N PRO A 83 -3.89 -4.32 3.84
CA PRO A 83 -3.92 -3.80 5.21
C PRO A 83 -3.61 -2.30 5.32
N VAL A 84 -2.76 -1.79 4.43
CA VAL A 84 -2.31 -0.40 4.44
C VAL A 84 -2.27 0.16 3.02
N CYS A 85 -2.58 1.45 2.87
CA CYS A 85 -2.29 2.23 1.68
C CYS A 85 -1.37 3.39 2.06
N HIS A 86 -0.38 3.69 1.23
CA HIS A 86 0.49 4.85 1.42
C HIS A 86 0.18 5.89 0.35
N LEU A 87 -0.03 7.15 0.76
CA LEU A 87 -0.28 8.26 -0.16
C LEU A 87 0.83 9.32 -0.10
N GLY A 88 1.14 9.86 -1.27
CA GLY A 88 2.01 11.02 -1.45
C GLY A 88 1.40 12.31 -0.90
N GLN A 89 2.18 13.39 -1.00
CA GLN A 89 1.70 14.72 -0.63
C GLN A 89 0.67 15.24 -1.63
N GLU A 90 0.93 15.00 -2.91
CA GLU A 90 0.05 15.36 -4.01
C GLU A 90 -1.31 14.65 -3.90
N ASP A 91 -1.31 13.38 -3.49
CA ASP A 91 -2.51 12.52 -3.42
C ASP A 91 -3.41 12.80 -2.21
N PHE A 92 -2.89 13.48 -1.19
CA PHE A 92 -3.63 13.73 0.05
C PHE A 92 -3.69 15.21 0.43
N PHE A 93 -2.53 15.84 0.65
CA PHE A 93 -2.48 17.20 1.15
C PHE A 93 -2.80 18.22 0.06
N ASP A 94 -2.20 18.09 -1.13
CA ASP A 94 -2.44 19.03 -2.23
C ASP A 94 -3.83 18.83 -2.84
N ALA A 95 -4.39 17.62 -2.71
CA ALA A 95 -5.80 17.33 -2.97
C ALA A 95 -6.76 18.00 -1.95
N GLY A 96 -6.25 18.68 -0.92
CA GLY A 96 -7.03 19.38 0.09
C GLY A 96 -7.69 18.49 1.15
N LEU A 97 -7.32 17.21 1.19
CA LEU A 97 -7.90 16.24 2.13
C LEU A 97 -7.32 16.46 3.54
N LYS A 98 -8.17 16.28 4.55
CA LYS A 98 -7.77 16.41 5.96
C LYS A 98 -7.91 15.13 6.75
N ARG A 99 -8.81 14.23 6.34
CA ARG A 99 -9.08 12.97 7.02
C ARG A 99 -9.24 11.84 6.02
N LYS A 100 -8.92 10.62 6.46
CA LYS A 100 -9.10 9.39 5.69
C LYS A 100 -10.52 9.18 5.19
N SER A 101 -11.55 9.64 5.91
CA SER A 101 -12.95 9.52 5.51
C SER A 101 -13.32 10.29 4.24
N GLU A 102 -12.46 11.23 3.82
CA GLU A 102 -12.67 12.03 2.62
C GLU A 102 -12.10 11.33 1.37
N LEU A 103 -11.27 10.29 1.57
CA LEU A 103 -10.78 9.42 0.50
C LEU A 103 -11.92 8.51 -0.01
N GLY A 104 -12.29 8.67 -1.28
CA GLY A 104 -13.40 7.95 -1.93
C GLY A 104 -14.66 8.78 -2.17
N ALA A 105 -14.75 10.00 -1.61
CA ALA A 105 -15.80 10.97 -1.99
C ALA A 105 -15.50 11.65 -3.34
N THR A 106 -14.26 11.56 -3.81
CA THR A 106 -13.75 12.20 -5.04
C THR A 106 -13.87 11.34 -6.29
N SER A 107 -14.18 10.04 -6.15
CA SER A 107 -14.19 9.08 -7.27
C SER A 107 -15.63 8.61 -7.56
N ALA A 108 -16.40 9.45 -8.26
CA ALA A 108 -17.69 9.05 -8.81
C ALA A 108 -17.51 8.21 -10.09
N SER A 109 -17.25 6.90 -9.93
CA SER A 109 -17.70 5.80 -10.81
C SER A 109 -16.80 4.59 -10.66
N SER A 110 -17.32 3.52 -10.05
CA SER A 110 -17.58 2.24 -10.74
C SER A 110 -17.89 1.16 -9.70
N SER A 111 -19.01 0.50 -9.96
CA SER A 111 -19.50 -0.67 -9.23
C SER A 111 -18.59 -1.86 -9.48
N THR A 112 -17.94 -2.39 -8.44
CA THR A 112 -17.47 -3.79 -8.41
C THR A 112 -17.63 -4.36 -7.00
N SER A 113 -18.02 -5.64 -6.97
CA SER A 113 -18.34 -6.49 -5.83
C SER A 113 -17.54 -6.19 -4.56
N ARG A 114 -18.26 -5.73 -3.51
CA ARG A 114 -17.74 -5.60 -2.15
C ARG A 114 -17.59 -6.98 -1.53
N THR A 115 -16.44 -7.61 -1.72
CA THR A 115 -16.05 -8.74 -0.89
C THR A 115 -15.61 -8.16 0.44
N SER A 116 -16.44 -8.35 1.47
CA SER A 116 -16.25 -7.83 2.81
C SER A 116 -15.02 -8.45 3.48
N VAL A 117 -13.92 -7.70 3.50
CA VAL A 117 -12.81 -7.87 4.44
C VAL A 117 -12.68 -6.56 5.24
N SER A 118 -12.30 -6.69 6.50
CA SER A 118 -12.30 -5.68 7.57
C SER A 118 -11.95 -4.25 7.14
N GLY A 119 -12.92 -3.33 7.21
CA GLY A 119 -12.71 -1.88 7.21
C GLY A 119 -11.89 -1.30 6.04
N PRO A 120 -11.81 0.04 5.93
CA PRO A 120 -10.86 0.66 5.00
C PRO A 120 -9.41 0.43 5.50
N PRO A 121 -8.42 0.35 4.59
CA PRO A 121 -7.01 0.20 4.95
C PRO A 121 -6.56 1.27 5.96
N LEU A 122 -5.49 0.94 6.69
CA LEU A 122 -4.73 1.97 7.39
C LEU A 122 -4.08 2.91 6.37
N LEU A 123 -3.96 4.18 6.72
CA LEU A 123 -3.39 5.20 5.83
C LEU A 123 -2.01 5.59 6.33
N GLY A 124 -0.99 5.35 5.51
CA GLY A 124 0.34 5.95 5.64
C GLY A 124 0.40 7.23 4.81
N LEU A 125 0.96 8.30 5.36
CA LEU A 125 1.12 9.58 4.68
C LEU A 125 2.60 9.92 4.57
N SER A 126 2.99 10.40 3.39
CA SER A 126 4.28 11.06 3.23
C SER A 126 4.30 12.33 4.09
N SER A 127 5.47 12.71 4.62
CA SER A 127 5.67 14.00 5.30
C SER A 127 6.93 14.68 4.76
N HIS A 128 6.82 15.98 4.47
CA HIS A 128 7.93 16.87 4.14
C HIS A 128 8.44 17.64 5.37
N ALA A 129 7.68 17.65 6.47
CA ALA A 129 8.08 18.26 7.73
C ALA A 129 7.61 17.44 8.93
N PRO A 130 8.37 17.39 10.04
CA PRO A 130 7.98 16.65 11.25
C PRO A 130 6.61 17.02 11.81
N GLU A 131 6.16 18.26 11.63
CA GLU A 131 4.83 18.72 12.07
C GLU A 131 3.69 18.01 11.35
N GLN A 132 3.89 17.57 10.10
CA GLN A 132 2.87 16.80 9.37
C GLN A 132 2.68 15.39 9.95
N ALA A 133 3.70 14.84 10.63
CA ALA A 133 3.62 13.53 11.28
C ALA A 133 2.87 13.56 12.63
N LYS A 134 2.51 14.75 13.14
CA LYS A 134 1.76 14.90 14.41
C LYS A 134 0.23 14.94 14.21
N ARG A 135 -0.25 14.83 12.97
CA ARG A 135 -1.68 14.82 12.61
C ARG A 135 -2.21 13.40 12.57
#